data_AF-A0A2S6ZAN9-F1
#
_entry.id   AF-A0A2S6ZAN9-F1
#
_cell.length_a   1.000
_cell.length_b   1.000
_cell.length_c   1.000
_cell.angle_alpha   90.00
_cell.angle_beta   90.00
_cell.angle_gamma   90.00
#
_symmetry.space_group_name_H-M   'P 1'
#
loop_
_entity.id
_entity.type
_entity.pdbx_description
1 polymer ?
#
loop_
_entity_poly.entity_id
_entity_poly.type
_entity_poly.pdbx_seq_one_letter_code
_entity_poly.pdbx_strand_id
1 'polypeptide(L)'
;MMWNASKITAMVSGTLLCSAFAASAHAQSCCPGGGVGTPIATKGFGESAPLAENLSSNTSVRIYQFERSGVTYLQINDATGQVRGAVGRIENTAWVTPMGKDVERITIVEALDKSRGAVVYDARYFTVQVASTANGDAWTVTAKK
;
A
#
# COMPACT_ATOMS: atom_id res chain seq x y z
N MET A 1 -10.52 41.29 -77.56
CA MET A 1 -11.45 40.44 -76.79
C MET A 1 -10.84 39.05 -76.74
N MET A 2 -10.26 38.69 -75.60
CA MET A 2 -9.61 37.40 -75.34
C MET A 2 -10.66 36.42 -74.79
N TRP A 3 -10.70 35.17 -75.28
CA TRP A 3 -10.89 33.92 -74.51
C TRP A 3 -11.12 32.75 -75.51
N ASN A 4 -10.57 31.54 -75.44
CA ASN A 4 -9.89 30.80 -74.39
C ASN A 4 -9.17 29.58 -75.04
N ALA A 5 -7.93 29.26 -74.65
CA ALA A 5 -7.24 28.04 -75.07
C ALA A 5 -6.91 27.18 -73.84
N SER A 6 -7.39 25.94 -73.88
CA SER A 6 -7.21 24.88 -72.88
C SER A 6 -5.74 24.50 -72.71
N LYS A 7 -5.26 24.37 -71.46
CA LYS A 7 -4.13 23.49 -71.10
C LYS A 7 -4.40 22.81 -69.76
N ILE A 8 -4.39 21.49 -69.83
CA ILE A 8 -4.43 20.53 -68.73
C ILE A 8 -3.14 20.66 -67.91
N THR A 9 -3.22 20.64 -66.58
CA THR A 9 -2.07 20.27 -65.73
C THR A 9 -2.57 19.50 -64.51
N ALA A 10 -1.90 18.38 -64.26
CA ALA A 10 -2.25 17.32 -63.36
C ALA A 10 -1.63 17.47 -61.96
N MET A 11 -2.26 16.80 -60.99
CA MET A 11 -1.77 16.23 -59.72
C MET A 11 -0.88 17.05 -58.77
N VAL A 12 -1.14 16.93 -57.46
CA VAL A 12 -0.34 16.13 -56.50
C VAL A 12 -0.68 16.54 -55.04
N SER A 13 -0.84 15.52 -54.19
CA SER A 13 -0.70 15.44 -52.72
C SER A 13 -1.52 16.38 -51.82
N GLY A 14 -2.24 15.90 -50.81
CA GLY A 14 -1.90 14.79 -49.92
C GLY A 14 -1.13 15.33 -48.72
N THR A 15 -1.83 15.87 -47.73
CA THR A 15 -1.23 16.27 -46.45
C THR A 15 -1.95 15.55 -45.31
N LEU A 16 -1.27 14.52 -44.81
CA LEU A 16 -1.55 13.83 -43.56
C LEU A 16 -1.50 14.84 -42.41
N LEU A 17 -2.59 14.97 -41.63
CA LEU A 17 -2.51 15.54 -40.30
C LEU A 17 -1.95 14.49 -39.33
N CYS A 18 -0.64 14.56 -39.11
CA CYS A 18 0.03 13.98 -37.95
C CYS A 18 -0.48 14.65 -36.67
N SER A 19 -1.42 14.01 -35.98
CA SER A 19 -1.71 14.31 -34.57
C SER A 19 -0.91 13.33 -33.72
N ALA A 20 0.32 13.70 -33.41
CA ALA A 20 1.14 13.04 -32.41
C ALA A 20 0.96 13.75 -31.08
N PHE A 21 0.25 13.14 -30.13
CA PHE A 21 0.47 13.39 -28.70
C PHE A 21 0.30 12.09 -27.90
N ALA A 22 1.45 11.64 -27.39
CA ALA A 22 1.71 10.72 -26.28
C ALA A 22 1.15 9.28 -26.34
N ALA A 23 2.07 8.36 -26.62
CA ALA A 23 1.95 6.96 -26.26
C ALA A 23 2.17 6.73 -24.74
N SER A 24 1.35 5.81 -24.21
CA SER A 24 1.65 4.75 -23.22
C SER A 24 2.24 5.10 -21.84
N ALA A 25 1.54 4.69 -20.78
CA ALA A 25 2.02 3.68 -19.82
C ALA A 25 0.97 3.39 -18.72
N HIS A 26 0.23 2.30 -18.89
CA HIS A 26 0.26 1.10 -18.03
C HIS A 26 -0.69 1.08 -16.82
N ALA A 27 -1.57 0.09 -16.88
CA ALA A 27 -2.41 -0.43 -15.82
C ALA A 27 -1.67 -0.52 -14.47
N GLN A 28 -2.14 0.23 -13.48
CA GLN A 28 -1.86 -0.06 -12.07
C GLN A 28 -2.86 -1.12 -11.59
N SER A 29 -2.63 -2.39 -11.95
CA SER A 29 -3.46 -3.51 -11.49
C SER A 29 -2.66 -4.76 -11.15
N CYS A 30 -1.40 -4.61 -10.76
CA CYS A 30 -0.53 -5.77 -10.51
C CYS A 30 0.27 -5.60 -9.22
N CYS A 31 -0.40 -5.44 -8.08
CA CYS A 31 0.11 -5.82 -6.76
C CYS A 31 -1.01 -5.58 -5.73
N PRO A 32 -1.44 -6.59 -4.95
CA PRO A 32 -2.08 -6.31 -3.66
C PRO A 32 -1.09 -5.51 -2.82
N GLY A 33 -1.48 -4.36 -2.28
CA GLY A 33 -0.54 -3.40 -1.69
C GLY A 33 0.31 -3.93 -0.54
N GLY A 34 1.41 -3.21 -0.28
CA GLY A 34 2.38 -3.48 0.79
C GLY A 34 3.81 -3.78 0.30
N GLY A 35 4.01 -3.93 -1.01
CA GLY A 35 5.31 -4.09 -1.67
C GLY A 35 5.41 -3.29 -2.97
N VAL A 36 6.63 -2.85 -3.30
CA VAL A 36 7.08 -2.08 -4.50
C VAL A 36 5.94 -1.48 -5.34
N GLY A 37 5.53 -0.24 -5.02
CA GLY A 37 4.64 0.54 -5.88
C GLY A 37 3.65 1.43 -5.15
N THR A 38 3.16 1.04 -3.97
CA THR A 38 2.24 1.89 -3.17
C THR A 38 3.03 2.85 -2.29
N PRO A 39 2.78 4.17 -2.38
CA PRO A 39 3.33 5.14 -1.43
C PRO A 39 2.87 4.83 0.00
N ILE A 40 3.82 4.83 0.95
CA ILE A 40 3.50 4.69 2.38
C ILE A 40 2.92 6.02 2.87
N ALA A 41 1.82 5.96 3.62
CA ALA A 41 1.15 7.15 4.13
C ALA A 41 2.04 7.92 5.12
N THR A 42 1.98 9.25 5.13
CA THR A 42 2.81 10.09 6.03
C THR A 42 2.01 10.73 7.17
N LYS A 43 0.70 10.50 7.21
CA LYS A 43 -0.27 11.03 8.19
C LYS A 43 -1.41 10.04 8.40
N GLY A 44 -2.17 10.22 9.48
CA GLY A 44 -3.32 9.38 9.84
C GLY A 44 -3.00 8.25 10.83
N PHE A 45 -1.75 8.16 11.30
CA PHE A 45 -1.38 7.25 12.38
C PHE A 45 -2.16 7.59 13.67
N GLY A 46 -2.81 6.58 14.25
CA GLY A 46 -3.73 6.68 15.37
C GLY A 46 -5.21 6.84 14.98
N GLU A 47 -5.53 7.09 13.70
CA GLU A 47 -6.92 7.23 13.25
C GLU A 47 -7.61 5.87 13.09
N SER A 48 -8.93 5.82 13.28
CA SER A 48 -9.73 4.59 13.15
C SER A 48 -9.91 4.15 11.69
N ALA A 49 -9.99 5.11 10.78
CA ALA A 49 -10.15 4.91 9.34
C ALA A 49 -9.24 5.90 8.59
N PRO A 50 -7.91 5.70 8.64
CA PRO A 50 -6.97 6.59 7.98
C PRO A 50 -7.16 6.56 6.46
N LEU A 51 -6.79 7.66 5.79
CA LEU A 51 -6.65 7.69 4.33
C LEU A 51 -5.35 6.96 3.91
N ALA A 52 -5.32 5.66 4.14
CA ALA A 52 -4.21 4.76 3.84
C ALA A 52 -4.78 3.41 3.35
N GLU A 53 -4.00 2.68 2.55
CA GLU A 53 -4.39 1.36 2.07
C GLU A 53 -4.45 0.36 3.24
N ASN A 54 -5.52 -0.44 3.32
CA ASN A 54 -5.55 -1.60 4.20
C ASN A 54 -4.72 -2.72 3.57
N LEU A 55 -3.62 -3.07 4.22
CA LEU A 55 -2.64 -4.05 3.75
C LEU A 55 -2.91 -5.48 4.27
N SER A 56 -3.96 -5.66 5.08
CA SER A 56 -4.31 -6.97 5.62
C SER A 56 -4.81 -7.92 4.52
N SER A 57 -4.34 -9.17 4.54
CA SER A 57 -4.90 -10.27 3.74
C SER A 57 -6.16 -10.88 4.36
N ASN A 58 -6.52 -10.46 5.57
CA ASN A 58 -7.67 -10.96 6.33
C ASN A 58 -8.69 -9.84 6.56
N THR A 59 -9.96 -10.10 6.28
CA THR A 59 -11.05 -9.11 6.40
C THR A 59 -11.43 -8.75 7.84
N SER A 60 -11.07 -9.58 8.82
CA SER A 60 -11.34 -9.33 10.25
C SER A 60 -10.37 -8.31 10.89
N VAL A 61 -9.29 -7.98 10.18
CA VAL A 61 -8.20 -7.12 10.66
C VAL A 61 -7.90 -6.07 9.60
N ARG A 62 -7.51 -4.87 10.02
CA ARG A 62 -6.94 -3.88 9.12
C ARG A 62 -5.52 -3.55 9.55
N ILE A 63 -4.62 -3.51 8.58
CA ILE A 63 -3.21 -3.19 8.77
C ILE A 63 -2.89 -1.96 7.94
N TYR A 64 -2.33 -0.94 8.56
CA TYR A 64 -1.91 0.28 7.89
C TYR A 64 -0.43 0.53 8.15
N GLN A 65 0.28 1.04 7.14
CA GLN A 65 1.66 1.49 7.30
C GLN A 65 1.78 3.00 7.13
N PHE A 66 2.63 3.58 7.95
CA PHE A 66 2.99 4.99 7.89
C PHE A 66 4.50 5.16 7.93
N GLU A 67 4.99 6.23 7.32
CA GLU A 67 6.40 6.60 7.40
C GLU A 67 6.53 8.08 7.76
N ARG A 68 7.43 8.38 8.69
CA ARG A 68 7.81 9.75 9.00
C ARG A 68 9.24 9.81 9.47
N SER A 69 10.05 10.65 8.83
CA SER A 69 11.43 10.93 9.23
C SER A 69 12.30 9.67 9.36
N GLY A 70 12.15 8.72 8.44
CA GLY A 70 12.89 7.45 8.43
C GLY A 70 12.37 6.40 9.42
N VAL A 71 11.30 6.69 10.16
CA VAL A 71 10.62 5.73 11.03
C VAL A 71 9.41 5.15 10.30
N THR A 72 9.32 3.82 10.26
CA THR A 72 8.12 3.12 9.75
C THR A 72 7.24 2.70 10.91
N TYR A 73 5.94 2.94 10.79
CA TYR A 73 4.94 2.54 11.78
C TYR A 73 3.97 1.56 11.12
N LEU A 74 3.61 0.52 11.85
CA LEU A 74 2.54 -0.41 11.51
C LEU A 74 1.43 -0.27 12.54
N GLN A 75 0.24 0.08 12.08
CA GLN A 75 -0.96 0.18 12.90
C GLN A 75 -1.88 -1.01 12.62
N ILE A 76 -2.45 -1.56 13.69
CA ILE A 76 -3.39 -2.67 13.67
C ILE A 76 -4.75 -2.16 14.15
N ASN A 77 -5.77 -2.26 13.29
CA ASN A 77 -7.16 -2.02 13.65
C ASN A 77 -7.97 -3.31 13.50
N ASP A 78 -9.10 -3.39 14.20
CA ASP A 78 -10.08 -4.44 13.91
C ASP A 78 -11.01 -4.08 12.73
N ALA A 79 -11.93 -4.98 12.40
CA ALA A 79 -12.95 -4.82 11.36
C ALA A 79 -13.92 -3.65 11.60
N THR A 80 -13.97 -3.05 12.78
CA THR A 80 -14.76 -1.83 13.07
C THR A 80 -13.94 -0.55 12.97
N GLY A 81 -12.61 -0.67 12.86
CA GLY A 81 -11.69 0.46 12.79
C GLY A 81 -11.13 0.85 14.17
N GLN A 82 -11.41 0.11 15.23
CA GLN A 82 -10.79 0.38 16.52
C GLN A 82 -9.30 0.05 16.46
N VAL A 83 -8.46 1.02 16.83
CA VAL A 83 -7.01 0.82 16.94
C VAL A 83 -6.73 -0.16 18.09
N ARG A 84 -6.17 -1.32 17.75
CA ARG A 84 -5.79 -2.38 18.70
C ARG A 84 -4.37 -2.14 19.22
N GLY A 85 -3.48 -1.66 18.35
CA GLY A 85 -2.18 -1.09 18.72
C GLY A 85 -1.27 -0.90 17.53
N ALA A 86 0.00 -0.60 17.78
CA ALA A 86 0.95 -0.29 16.72
C ALA A 86 2.41 -0.58 17.10
N VAL A 87 3.23 -0.82 16.08
CA VAL A 87 4.67 -1.07 16.16
C VAL A 87 5.43 0.00 15.38
N GLY A 88 6.46 0.57 15.99
CA GLY A 88 7.43 1.44 15.32
C GLY A 88 8.69 0.66 14.96
N ARG A 89 9.38 1.08 13.90
CA ARG A 89 10.64 0.50 13.44
C ARG A 89 11.58 1.58 12.90
N ILE A 90 12.86 1.46 13.26
CA ILE A 90 13.99 2.13 12.61
C ILE A 90 15.03 1.05 12.33
N GLU A 91 15.39 0.86 11.07
CA GLU A 91 16.32 -0.20 10.66
C GLU A 91 15.94 -1.52 11.34
N ASN A 92 16.88 -2.19 12.01
CA ASN A 92 16.64 -3.50 12.61
C ASN A 92 16.01 -3.43 14.01
N THR A 93 15.70 -2.24 14.51
CA THR A 93 15.09 -2.04 15.83
C THR A 93 13.60 -1.80 15.67
N ALA A 94 12.78 -2.54 16.42
CA ALA A 94 11.35 -2.35 16.48
C ALA A 94 10.86 -2.31 17.92
N TRP A 95 9.79 -1.56 18.17
CA TRP A 95 9.19 -1.41 19.49
C TRP A 95 7.67 -1.30 19.38
N VAL A 96 6.96 -1.76 20.41
CA VAL A 96 5.53 -1.54 20.53
C VAL A 96 5.31 -0.09 20.99
N THR A 97 4.46 0.64 20.29
CA THR A 97 4.11 2.02 20.65
C THR A 97 3.07 2.05 21.78
N PRO A 98 3.05 3.08 22.65
CA PRO A 98 2.11 3.15 23.77
C PRO A 98 0.72 3.64 23.33
N MET A 99 0.11 2.94 22.37
CA MET A 99 -1.24 3.25 21.88
C MET A 99 -2.02 2.01 21.47
N GLY A 100 -3.34 2.17 21.39
CA GLY A 100 -4.30 1.11 21.10
C GLY A 100 -4.83 0.44 22.37
N LYS A 101 -5.99 -0.21 22.23
CA LYS A 101 -6.70 -0.82 23.37
C LYS A 101 -6.08 -2.12 23.89
N ASP A 102 -5.18 -2.73 23.12
CA ASP A 102 -4.67 -4.07 23.36
C ASP A 102 -3.16 -4.14 23.16
N VAL A 103 -2.51 -3.01 23.45
CA VAL A 103 -1.06 -2.82 23.33
C VAL A 103 -0.28 -3.88 24.11
N GLU A 104 -0.80 -4.31 25.25
CA GLU A 104 -0.25 -5.35 26.12
C GLU A 104 -0.27 -6.75 25.50
N ARG A 105 -0.99 -6.94 24.39
CA ARG A 105 -1.08 -8.21 23.65
C ARG A 105 -0.39 -8.16 22.30
N ILE A 106 0.42 -7.14 22.05
CA ILE A 106 1.32 -7.07 20.90
C ILE A 106 2.71 -7.48 21.36
N THR A 107 3.27 -8.52 20.72
CA THR A 107 4.63 -9.01 20.99
C THR A 107 5.47 -8.92 19.72
N ILE A 108 6.71 -8.46 19.86
CA ILE A 108 7.70 -8.48 18.77
C ILE A 108 8.62 -9.68 18.96
N VAL A 109 8.83 -10.44 17.89
CA VAL A 109 9.71 -11.63 17.88
C VAL A 109 10.63 -11.62 16.67
N GLU A 110 11.84 -12.15 16.83
CA GLU A 110 12.82 -12.29 15.74
C GLU A 110 12.40 -13.34 14.70
N ALA A 111 11.77 -14.42 15.15
CA ALA A 111 11.32 -15.51 14.30
C ALA A 111 9.86 -15.87 14.63
N LEU A 112 9.01 -15.82 13.59
CA LEU A 112 7.58 -16.07 13.72
C LEU A 112 7.28 -17.57 13.65
N ASP A 113 6.67 -18.13 14.69
CA ASP A 113 6.05 -19.45 14.64
C ASP A 113 4.67 -19.37 13.98
N LYS A 114 4.62 -19.65 12.68
CA LYS A 114 3.41 -19.57 11.86
C LYS A 114 2.31 -20.55 12.30
N SER A 115 2.59 -21.54 13.14
CA SER A 115 1.58 -22.47 13.66
C SER A 115 0.67 -21.87 14.74
N ARG A 116 1.10 -20.75 15.35
CA ARG A 116 0.40 -20.13 16.50
C ARG A 116 -0.78 -19.23 16.16
N GLY A 117 -1.09 -19.05 14.88
CA GLY A 117 -2.12 -18.12 14.43
C GLY A 117 -2.05 -17.84 12.93
N ALA A 118 -2.98 -17.02 12.44
CA ALA A 118 -3.07 -16.67 11.03
C ALA A 118 -2.11 -15.51 10.70
N VAL A 119 -1.29 -15.66 9.67
CA VAL A 119 -0.51 -14.54 9.12
C VAL A 119 -1.45 -13.64 8.31
N VAL A 120 -1.65 -12.40 8.78
CA VAL A 120 -2.59 -11.45 8.19
C VAL A 120 -1.91 -10.35 7.38
N TYR A 121 -0.59 -10.23 7.49
CA TYR A 121 0.19 -9.30 6.71
C TYR A 121 1.64 -9.79 6.63
N ASP A 122 2.22 -9.75 5.43
CA ASP A 122 3.59 -10.18 5.20
C ASP A 122 4.21 -9.38 4.05
N ALA A 123 4.97 -8.32 4.36
CA ALA A 123 5.57 -7.49 3.32
C ALA A 123 6.95 -6.98 3.73
N ARG A 124 7.43 -5.87 3.13
CA ARG A 124 8.83 -5.44 3.21
C ARG A 124 9.35 -5.28 4.64
N TYR A 125 8.63 -4.57 5.51
CA TYR A 125 9.14 -4.18 6.82
C TYR A 125 8.66 -5.05 7.98
N PHE A 126 7.50 -5.70 7.83
CA PHE A 126 6.92 -6.52 8.90
C PHE A 126 6.23 -7.77 8.37
N THR A 127 6.14 -8.77 9.24
CA THR A 127 5.14 -9.84 9.19
C THR A 127 4.28 -9.74 10.44
N VAL A 128 2.97 -9.89 10.32
CA VAL A 128 2.00 -9.83 11.42
C VAL A 128 1.17 -11.10 11.43
N GLN A 129 1.08 -11.72 12.60
CA GLN A 129 0.24 -12.87 12.90
C GLN A 129 -0.77 -12.50 13.99
N VAL A 130 -2.00 -13.00 13.83
CA VAL A 130 -3.06 -12.89 14.82
C VAL A 130 -3.44 -14.26 15.37
N ALA A 131 -3.65 -14.34 16.67
CA ALA A 131 -4.17 -15.52 17.36
C ALA A 131 -5.31 -15.09 18.29
N SER A 132 -6.45 -15.79 18.23
CA SER A 132 -7.55 -15.55 19.16
C SER A 132 -7.24 -16.20 20.51
N THR A 133 -7.41 -15.45 21.59
CA THR A 133 -7.19 -15.92 22.96
C THR A 133 -8.44 -15.71 23.82
N ALA A 134 -8.45 -16.23 25.04
CA ALA A 134 -9.55 -16.00 25.99
C ALA A 134 -9.78 -14.50 26.29
N ASN A 135 -8.75 -13.67 26.16
CA ASN A 135 -8.79 -12.23 26.42
C ASN A 135 -8.94 -11.40 25.14
N GLY A 136 -9.34 -12.03 24.03
CA GLY A 136 -9.42 -11.43 22.70
C GLY A 136 -8.17 -11.70 21.86
N ASP A 137 -8.09 -11.07 20.69
CA ASP A 137 -6.97 -11.30 19.78
C ASP A 137 -5.64 -10.81 20.37
N ALA A 138 -4.58 -11.57 20.10
CA ALA A 138 -3.19 -11.26 20.40
C ALA A 138 -2.37 -11.25 19.10
N TRP A 139 -1.36 -10.38 19.06
CA TRP A 139 -0.63 -10.05 17.84
C TRP A 139 0.84 -10.36 18.02
N THR A 140 1.40 -11.11 17.09
CA THR A 140 2.84 -11.35 17.01
C THR A 140 3.38 -10.67 15.76
N VAL A 141 4.39 -9.83 15.93
CA VAL A 141 5.00 -9.04 14.86
C VAL A 141 6.47 -9.39 14.74
N THR A 142 6.94 -9.61 13.51
CA THR A 142 8.37 -9.69 13.21
C THR A 142 8.75 -8.50 12.35
N ALA A 143 9.78 -7.77 12.74
CA ALA A 143 10.38 -6.73 11.91
C ALA A 143 11.43 -7.36 10.98
N LYS A 144 11.35 -7.12 9.68
CA LYS A 144 12.22 -7.78 8.69
C LYS A 144 13.47 -6.98 8.40
N LYS A 145 14.63 -7.61 8.30
CA LYS A 145 15.90 -6.93 8.00
C LYS A 145 15.91 -6.39 6.56
#